data_AF-A0A7S3SPS8-F1
#
_entry.id   AF-A0A7S3SPS8-F1
#
_cell.length_a   1.000
_cell.length_b   1.000
_cell.length_c   1.000
_cell.angle_alpha   90.00
_cell.angle_beta   90.00
_cell.angle_gamma   90.00
#
_symmetry.space_group_name_H-M   'P 1'
#
loop_
_entity.id
_entity.type
_entity.pdbx_description
1 polymer ?
#
loop_
_entity_poly.entity_id
_entity_poly.type
_entity_poly.pdbx_seq_one_letter_code
_entity_poly.pdbx_strand_id
1 'polypeptide(L)'
;LASPSHTARAMKFGKDLQQYRAPGWEDDYIDYKGLKLILKQLENPDVNKEEVDAEFFQQLEENLEKVNRAFLEKCQYLEAVLDQTANNREGWSMNEPSGRQIGGSTGSGSASRLPVNTGPSSASGSAPATPAIGPLDVPPGSFPPGFETSPKSGRRSTFNLDEASETNQQVVQARRDREAGEQEFYDAYRMLGRLQTFVWINTKGFQKIMKKYDKRQNLRGTPNELCPEFEARL
;
A
#
# COMPACT_ATOMS: atom_id res chain seq x y z
N LEU A 1 15.03 13.65 -47.95
CA LEU A 1 15.06 12.97 -46.63
C LEU A 1 13.64 12.58 -46.30
N ALA A 2 13.31 11.28 -46.43
CA ALA A 2 11.95 10.79 -46.26
C ALA A 2 11.60 10.75 -44.76
N SER A 3 10.52 11.43 -44.38
CA SER A 3 9.96 11.38 -43.03
C SER A 3 9.48 9.96 -42.70
N PRO A 4 9.77 9.44 -41.50
CA PRO A 4 9.25 8.13 -41.11
C PRO A 4 7.75 8.23 -40.88
N SER A 5 6.99 7.61 -41.79
CA SER A 5 5.56 7.36 -41.63
C SER A 5 5.34 6.63 -40.31
N HIS A 6 4.78 7.31 -39.33
CA HIS A 6 4.19 6.65 -38.18
C HIS A 6 2.94 5.91 -38.69
N THR A 7 3.13 4.71 -39.23
CA THR A 7 2.05 3.71 -39.25
C THR A 7 1.69 3.47 -37.80
N ALA A 8 0.66 4.17 -37.32
CA ALA A 8 0.05 3.93 -36.03
C ALA A 8 -0.24 2.44 -35.94
N ARG A 9 0.55 1.74 -35.12
CA ARG A 9 0.39 0.31 -34.85
C ARG A 9 -1.06 0.14 -34.41
N ALA A 10 -1.89 -0.49 -35.23
CA ALA A 10 -3.27 -0.76 -34.89
C ALA A 10 -3.30 -1.42 -33.51
N MET A 11 -3.69 -0.66 -32.48
CA MET A 11 -3.70 -1.15 -31.10
C MET A 11 -4.76 -2.25 -31.02
N LYS A 12 -4.28 -3.49 -31.04
CA LYS A 12 -5.14 -4.67 -30.97
C LYS A 12 -5.51 -4.82 -29.51
N PHE A 13 -6.59 -4.15 -29.09
CA PHE A 13 -7.08 -4.19 -27.71
C PHE A 13 -7.14 -5.62 -27.13
N GLY A 14 -7.46 -6.64 -27.93
CA GLY A 14 -7.43 -8.03 -27.46
C GLY A 14 -6.04 -8.50 -26.98
N LYS A 15 -4.95 -8.01 -27.59
CA LYS A 15 -3.58 -8.23 -27.11
C LYS A 15 -3.29 -7.45 -25.85
N ASP A 16 -3.71 -6.19 -25.80
CA ASP A 16 -3.55 -5.34 -24.60
C ASP A 16 -4.28 -5.98 -23.42
N LEU A 17 -5.53 -6.42 -23.62
CA LEU A 17 -6.33 -7.11 -22.62
C LEU A 17 -5.59 -8.33 -22.08
N GLN A 18 -5.02 -9.17 -22.94
CA GLN A 18 -4.22 -10.33 -22.51
C GLN A 18 -2.95 -9.94 -21.75
N GLN A 19 -2.24 -8.91 -22.21
CA GLN A 19 -0.99 -8.44 -21.61
C GLN A 19 -1.20 -7.88 -20.19
N TYR A 20 -2.33 -7.22 -19.95
CA TYR A 20 -2.64 -6.58 -18.67
C TYR A 20 -3.46 -7.47 -17.71
N ARG A 21 -3.70 -8.75 -18.05
CA ARG A 21 -4.34 -9.67 -17.09
C ARG A 21 -3.39 -9.95 -15.92
N ALA A 22 -3.93 -9.82 -14.71
CA ALA A 22 -3.24 -10.28 -13.53
C ALA A 22 -3.28 -11.82 -13.49
N PRO A 23 -2.15 -12.49 -13.14
CA PRO A 23 -2.13 -13.93 -12.98
C PRO A 23 -3.13 -14.38 -11.90
N GLY A 24 -3.90 -15.42 -12.21
CA GLY A 24 -4.95 -15.97 -11.34
C GLY A 24 -6.29 -15.23 -11.41
N TRP A 25 -6.42 -14.16 -12.20
CA TRP A 25 -7.67 -13.40 -12.40
C TRP A 25 -8.20 -13.51 -13.82
N GLU A 26 -7.66 -14.40 -14.65
CA GLU A 26 -7.85 -14.40 -16.10
C GLU A 26 -9.31 -14.52 -16.54
N ASP A 27 -10.10 -15.27 -15.77
CA ASP A 27 -11.51 -15.57 -16.05
C ASP A 27 -12.46 -14.44 -15.62
N ASP A 28 -11.99 -13.55 -14.76
CA ASP A 28 -12.76 -12.43 -14.22
C ASP A 28 -12.85 -11.24 -15.19
N TYR A 29 -11.97 -11.18 -16.18
CA TYR A 29 -11.98 -10.12 -17.18
C TYR A 29 -13.14 -10.29 -18.17
N ILE A 30 -13.56 -9.17 -18.78
CA ILE A 30 -14.49 -9.16 -19.89
C ILE A 30 -14.10 -10.16 -20.99
N ASP A 31 -15.05 -10.99 -21.42
CA ASP A 31 -14.90 -11.84 -22.60
C ASP A 31 -15.10 -11.01 -23.88
N TYR A 32 -14.12 -10.15 -24.13
CA TYR A 32 -14.11 -9.30 -25.32
C TYR A 32 -14.13 -10.12 -26.63
N LYS A 33 -13.60 -11.35 -26.61
CA LYS A 33 -13.54 -12.19 -27.80
C LYS A 33 -14.92 -12.77 -28.09
N GLY A 34 -15.62 -13.32 -27.09
CA GLY A 34 -16.99 -13.82 -27.21
C GLY A 34 -17.94 -12.73 -27.69
N LEU A 35 -17.96 -11.57 -27.04
CA LEU A 35 -18.81 -10.44 -27.44
C LEU A 35 -18.55 -10.00 -28.89
N LYS A 36 -17.29 -10.00 -29.33
CA LYS A 36 -16.95 -9.66 -30.72
C LYS A 36 -17.46 -10.69 -31.73
N LEU A 37 -17.53 -11.97 -31.34
CA LEU A 37 -18.06 -13.05 -32.18
C LEU A 37 -19.57 -12.91 -32.36
N ILE A 38 -20.32 -12.62 -31.30
CA ILE A 38 -21.77 -12.34 -31.38
C ILE A 38 -22.02 -11.18 -32.33
N LEU A 39 -21.32 -10.07 -32.13
CA LEU A 39 -21.45 -8.92 -33.03
C LEU A 39 -21.08 -9.23 -34.49
N LYS A 40 -20.28 -10.27 -34.76
CA LYS A 40 -19.90 -10.63 -36.15
C LYS A 40 -21.08 -11.29 -36.86
N GLN A 41 -21.97 -11.96 -36.11
CA GLN A 41 -23.17 -12.57 -36.67
C GLN A 41 -24.13 -11.50 -37.23
N LEU A 42 -24.17 -10.30 -36.65
CA LEU A 42 -24.95 -9.16 -37.15
C LEU A 42 -24.57 -8.70 -38.57
N GLU A 43 -23.39 -9.08 -39.06
CA GLU A 43 -22.96 -8.76 -40.43
C GLU A 43 -23.62 -9.68 -41.48
N ASN A 44 -24.14 -10.83 -41.05
CA ASN A 44 -24.83 -11.77 -41.95
C ASN A 44 -26.27 -11.29 -42.20
N PRO A 45 -26.72 -11.22 -43.46
CA PRO A 45 -28.07 -10.75 -43.78
C PRO A 45 -29.17 -11.76 -43.45
N ASP A 46 -28.83 -13.05 -43.33
CA ASP A 46 -29.80 -14.15 -43.17
C ASP A 46 -30.18 -14.44 -41.71
N VAL A 47 -29.51 -13.81 -40.74
CA VAL A 47 -29.80 -14.02 -39.31
C VAL A 47 -30.83 -13.03 -38.80
N ASN A 48 -31.62 -13.48 -37.82
CA ASN A 48 -32.50 -12.61 -37.08
C ASN A 48 -31.70 -11.62 -36.23
N LYS A 49 -31.62 -10.36 -36.69
CA LYS A 49 -30.82 -9.32 -36.02
C LYS A 49 -31.31 -9.00 -34.61
N GLU A 50 -32.62 -9.06 -34.38
CA GLU A 50 -33.21 -8.78 -33.07
C GLU A 50 -32.77 -9.83 -32.04
N GLU A 51 -32.70 -11.09 -32.45
CA GLU A 51 -32.23 -12.19 -31.60
C GLU A 51 -30.75 -12.07 -31.27
N VAL A 52 -29.91 -11.74 -32.25
CA VAL A 52 -28.47 -11.53 -32.04
C VAL A 52 -28.18 -10.28 -31.22
N ASP A 53 -28.97 -9.22 -31.39
CA ASP A 53 -28.87 -8.01 -30.57
C ASP A 53 -29.24 -8.32 -29.10
N ALA A 54 -30.33 -9.06 -28.87
CA ALA A 54 -30.70 -9.52 -27.52
C ALA A 54 -29.61 -10.40 -26.89
N GLU A 55 -29.06 -11.36 -27.65
CA GLU A 55 -27.94 -12.21 -27.21
C GLU A 55 -26.71 -11.36 -26.84
N PHE A 56 -26.41 -10.34 -27.65
CA PHE A 56 -25.29 -9.43 -27.38
C PHE A 56 -25.46 -8.68 -26.06
N PHE A 57 -26.62 -8.07 -25.81
CA PHE A 57 -26.85 -7.30 -24.58
C PHE A 57 -26.93 -8.18 -23.35
N GLN A 58 -27.56 -9.36 -23.45
CA GLN A 58 -27.54 -10.34 -22.37
C GLN A 58 -26.10 -10.71 -21.99
N GLN A 59 -25.27 -11.05 -22.98
CA GLN A 59 -23.88 -11.41 -22.75
C GLN A 59 -23.05 -10.22 -22.24
N LEU A 60 -23.37 -9.00 -22.67
CA LEU A 60 -22.71 -7.78 -22.19
C LEU A 60 -23.00 -7.55 -20.71
N GLU A 61 -24.25 -7.70 -20.29
CA GLU A 61 -24.70 -7.57 -18.90
C GLU A 61 -24.09 -8.67 -18.02
N GLU A 62 -24.12 -9.94 -18.45
CA GLU A 62 -23.48 -11.05 -17.76
C GLU A 62 -21.98 -10.79 -17.53
N ASN A 63 -21.30 -10.24 -18.53
CA ASN A 63 -19.89 -9.85 -18.41
C ASN A 63 -19.68 -8.68 -17.44
N LEU A 64 -20.57 -7.69 -17.45
CA LEU A 64 -20.52 -6.55 -16.54
C LEU A 64 -20.70 -6.99 -15.08
N GLU A 65 -21.70 -7.82 -14.82
CA GLU A 65 -21.94 -8.41 -13.50
C GLU A 65 -20.75 -9.27 -13.05
N LYS A 66 -20.18 -10.09 -13.95
CA LYS A 66 -18.99 -10.89 -13.65
C LYS A 66 -17.82 -10.02 -13.21
N VAL A 67 -17.49 -8.99 -14.00
CA VAL A 67 -16.38 -8.08 -13.69
C VAL A 67 -16.64 -7.34 -12.38
N ASN A 68 -17.87 -6.89 -12.15
CA ASN A 68 -18.24 -6.19 -10.91
C ASN A 68 -18.16 -7.10 -9.69
N ARG A 69 -18.66 -8.33 -9.78
CA ARG A 69 -18.55 -9.35 -8.71
C ARG A 69 -17.09 -9.59 -8.36
N ALA A 70 -16.25 -9.82 -9.36
CA ALA A 70 -14.83 -10.03 -9.20
C ALA A 70 -14.12 -8.82 -8.57
N PHE A 71 -14.50 -7.59 -8.95
CA PHE A 71 -13.97 -6.36 -8.35
C PHE A 71 -14.32 -6.27 -6.86
N LEU A 72 -15.59 -6.48 -6.50
CA LEU A 72 -16.06 -6.40 -5.12
C LEU A 72 -15.38 -7.45 -4.23
N GLU A 73 -15.24 -8.68 -4.70
CA GLU A 73 -14.53 -9.74 -3.98
C GLU A 73 -13.06 -9.35 -3.70
N LYS A 74 -12.38 -8.77 -4.69
CA LYS A 74 -10.98 -8.32 -4.54
C LYS A 74 -10.86 -7.11 -3.61
N CYS A 75 -11.81 -6.19 -3.64
CA CYS A 75 -11.90 -5.08 -2.68
C CYS A 75 -12.06 -5.60 -1.26
N GLN A 76 -12.99 -6.52 -1.03
CA GLN A 76 -13.23 -7.11 0.29
C GLN A 76 -12.00 -7.86 0.81
N TYR A 77 -11.34 -8.63 -0.05
CA TYR A 77 -10.09 -9.30 0.31
C TYR A 77 -9.00 -8.28 0.70
N LEU A 78 -8.82 -7.23 -0.10
CA LEU A 78 -7.83 -6.19 0.18
C LEU A 78 -8.12 -5.46 1.51
N GLU A 79 -9.38 -5.12 1.75
CA GLU A 79 -9.83 -4.50 3.01
C GLU A 79 -9.53 -5.40 4.21
N ALA A 80 -9.86 -6.70 4.12
CA ALA A 80 -9.55 -7.65 5.18
C ALA A 80 -8.04 -7.78 5.48
N VAL A 81 -7.19 -7.74 4.44
CA VAL A 81 -5.73 -7.75 4.61
C VAL A 81 -5.24 -6.48 5.29
N LEU A 82 -5.77 -5.32 4.90
CA LEU A 82 -5.40 -4.02 5.49
C LEU A 82 -5.82 -3.93 6.96
N ASP A 83 -7.02 -4.41 7.30
CA ASP A 83 -7.51 -4.44 8.68
C ASP A 83 -6.66 -5.38 9.56
N GLN A 84 -6.29 -6.55 9.05
CA GLN A 84 -5.38 -7.47 9.75
C GLN A 84 -4.02 -6.82 10.00
N THR A 85 -3.46 -6.16 8.97
CA THR A 85 -2.18 -5.46 9.07
C THR A 85 -2.25 -4.31 10.10
N ALA A 86 -3.35 -3.57 10.13
CA ALA A 86 -3.57 -2.47 11.07
C ALA A 86 -3.68 -2.97 12.52
N ASN A 87 -4.47 -4.02 12.76
CA ASN A 87 -4.62 -4.64 14.07
C ASN A 87 -3.30 -5.22 14.59
N ASN A 88 -2.51 -5.84 13.70
CA ASN A 88 -1.16 -6.31 14.04
C ASN A 88 -0.28 -5.14 14.47
N ARG A 89 -0.33 -4.00 13.76
CA ARG A 89 0.50 -2.83 14.05
C ARG A 89 0.16 -2.14 15.37
N GLU A 90 -1.12 -2.05 15.75
CA GLU A 90 -1.52 -1.46 17.05
C GLU A 90 -1.07 -2.31 18.24
N GLY A 91 -1.10 -3.65 18.10
CA GLY A 91 -0.55 -4.56 19.10
C GLY A 91 0.95 -4.38 19.34
N TRP A 92 1.69 -3.87 18.35
CA TRP A 92 3.16 -3.73 18.41
C TRP A 92 3.60 -2.39 18.99
N SER A 93 2.79 -1.33 18.83
CA SER A 93 3.02 -0.03 19.46
C SER A 93 3.01 -0.12 21.00
N MET A 94 2.22 -1.04 21.56
CA MET A 94 2.12 -1.24 23.02
C MET A 94 3.31 -2.00 23.65
N ASN A 95 4.12 -2.69 22.83
CA ASN A 95 5.28 -3.45 23.27
C ASN A 95 6.61 -2.79 22.92
N GLU A 96 6.60 -1.56 22.41
CA GLU A 96 7.83 -0.80 22.23
C GLU A 96 8.42 -0.50 23.62
N PRO A 97 9.61 -1.04 23.97
CA PRO A 97 10.20 -0.82 25.27
C PRO A 97 10.48 0.67 25.36
N SER A 98 9.74 1.36 26.24
CA SER A 98 9.80 2.81 26.42
C SER A 98 11.27 3.21 26.51
N GLY A 99 11.74 3.90 25.47
CA GLY A 99 13.12 4.33 25.37
C GLY A 99 13.53 5.06 26.65
N ARG A 100 14.70 4.67 27.18
CA ARG A 100 15.45 5.29 28.28
C ARG A 100 14.88 6.65 28.71
N GLN A 101 14.23 6.66 29.86
CA GLN A 101 13.93 7.85 30.62
C GLN A 101 15.25 8.50 31.06
N ILE A 102 15.81 9.38 30.21
CA ILE A 102 16.80 10.35 30.70
C ILE A 102 15.98 11.38 31.48
N GLY A 103 16.18 11.36 32.79
CA GLY A 103 15.46 12.20 33.74
C GLY A 103 15.53 13.68 33.37
N GLY A 104 14.38 14.23 33.02
CA GLY A 104 14.10 15.66 33.04
C GLY A 104 12.95 15.89 34.01
N SER A 105 13.28 16.09 35.28
CA SER A 105 12.36 16.69 36.26
C SER A 105 12.08 18.12 35.81
N THR A 106 10.81 18.46 35.56
CA THR A 106 10.15 19.69 36.07
C THR A 106 8.70 19.78 35.58
N GLY A 107 7.77 19.98 36.53
CA GLY A 107 6.73 21.00 36.38
C GLY A 107 5.37 20.58 35.79
N SER A 108 4.44 20.30 36.70
CA SER A 108 2.98 20.36 36.49
C SER A 108 2.53 21.73 35.95
N GLY A 109 1.64 21.74 34.94
CA GLY A 109 1.00 22.96 34.46
C GLY A 109 -0.10 22.70 33.43
N SER A 110 -1.35 22.89 33.86
CA SER A 110 -2.58 22.72 33.10
C SER A 110 -2.65 23.50 31.78
N ALA A 111 -3.40 22.91 30.85
CA ALA A 111 -3.79 23.47 29.57
C ALA A 111 -4.54 24.81 29.67
N SER A 112 -4.24 25.74 28.76
CA SER A 112 -5.21 26.69 28.19
C SER A 112 -4.68 27.38 26.93
N ARG A 113 -5.41 27.15 25.82
CA ARG A 113 -5.77 28.07 24.72
C ARG A 113 -4.70 28.56 23.71
N LEU A 114 -5.08 28.41 22.43
CA LEU A 114 -4.53 28.91 21.14
C LEU A 114 -4.55 30.47 21.05
N PRO A 115 -4.06 31.20 20.00
CA PRO A 115 -3.66 30.79 18.62
C PRO A 115 -2.49 31.56 17.92
N VAL A 116 -2.11 31.05 16.72
CA VAL A 116 -1.65 31.70 15.45
C VAL A 116 -0.59 32.84 15.42
N ASN A 117 0.50 32.64 14.65
CA ASN A 117 0.86 33.36 13.39
C ASN A 117 2.38 33.63 13.16
N THR A 118 2.80 33.45 11.90
CA THR A 118 3.90 34.09 11.11
C THR A 118 5.37 34.12 11.58
N GLY A 119 6.29 33.63 10.73
CA GLY A 119 7.76 33.87 10.80
C GLY A 119 8.18 35.28 10.33
N PRO A 120 9.42 35.54 9.83
CA PRO A 120 10.65 34.72 9.79
C PRO A 120 11.94 35.44 10.29
N SER A 121 13.08 34.70 10.30
CA SER A 121 14.51 35.15 10.22
C SER A 121 15.07 36.08 11.32
N SER A 122 16.20 35.76 11.97
CA SER A 122 17.54 36.27 11.62
C SER A 122 18.64 35.73 12.56
N ALA A 123 19.87 35.80 12.08
CA ALA A 123 21.09 35.12 12.50
C ALA A 123 21.91 35.76 13.65
N SER A 124 23.08 35.13 13.89
CA SER A 124 24.25 35.53 14.72
C SER A 124 24.17 35.10 16.19
N GLY A 125 25.22 34.61 16.86
CA GLY A 125 26.61 34.37 16.49
C GLY A 125 27.39 33.95 17.75
N SER A 126 28.54 33.28 17.51
CA SER A 126 29.73 33.24 18.37
C SER A 126 29.75 32.44 19.68
N ALA A 127 30.74 31.54 19.74
CA ALA A 127 31.38 30.92 20.92
C ALA A 127 31.97 31.98 21.89
N PRO A 128 32.49 31.68 23.11
CA PRO A 128 33.62 30.75 23.33
C PRO A 128 33.77 30.10 24.74
N ALA A 129 34.88 29.36 24.89
CA ALA A 129 35.78 29.31 26.05
C ALA A 129 35.61 28.25 27.16
N THR A 130 36.58 27.34 27.17
CA THR A 130 37.16 26.59 28.30
C THR A 130 37.83 27.49 29.34
N PRO A 131 38.00 27.01 30.59
CA PRO A 131 39.33 26.97 31.20
C PRO A 131 39.59 25.59 31.87
N ALA A 132 40.73 24.94 31.65
CA ALA A 132 42.07 25.17 32.20
C ALA A 132 42.27 24.59 33.62
N ILE A 133 43.27 23.70 33.67
CA ILE A 133 43.76 22.86 34.77
C ILE A 133 44.61 23.68 35.76
N GLY A 134 44.56 23.32 37.04
CA GLY A 134 45.56 23.68 38.07
C GLY A 134 45.95 22.46 38.91
N PRO A 135 47.23 22.29 39.33
CA PRO A 135 47.72 21.05 39.92
C PRO A 135 47.94 21.08 41.45
N LEU A 136 47.78 19.89 42.04
CA LEU A 136 48.55 19.22 43.12
C LEU A 136 49.17 20.05 44.28
N ASP A 137 48.75 19.73 45.51
CA ASP A 137 49.62 19.83 46.70
C ASP A 137 49.23 18.79 47.78
N VAL A 138 50.23 18.12 48.36
CA VAL A 138 50.23 17.07 49.40
C VAL A 138 51.45 17.40 50.28
N PRO A 139 51.49 17.38 51.64
CA PRO A 139 51.43 16.17 52.50
C PRO A 139 51.04 16.46 54.00
N PRO A 140 51.50 15.70 55.04
CA PRO A 140 51.15 14.32 55.42
C PRO A 140 50.64 14.18 56.88
N GLY A 141 50.06 13.01 57.18
CA GLY A 141 50.25 12.32 58.47
C GLY A 141 49.29 12.60 59.63
N SER A 142 48.42 11.63 59.94
CA SER A 142 48.19 11.11 61.31
C SER A 142 47.18 9.96 61.25
N PHE A 143 47.66 8.76 61.57
CA PHE A 143 46.86 7.55 61.81
C PHE A 143 46.21 7.60 63.20
N PRO A 144 45.07 6.91 63.38
CA PRO A 144 44.92 6.07 64.57
C PRO A 144 44.55 4.60 64.22
N PRO A 145 44.87 3.63 65.09
CA PRO A 145 44.73 2.19 64.80
C PRO A 145 43.42 1.59 65.32
N GLY A 146 43.00 0.50 64.67
CA GLY A 146 42.26 -0.60 65.29
C GLY A 146 40.73 -0.57 65.17
N PHE A 147 40.17 -1.38 64.27
CA PHE A 147 39.40 -2.57 64.69
C PHE A 147 39.21 -3.51 63.49
N GLU A 148 38.95 -4.76 63.84
CA GLU A 148 39.13 -5.98 63.09
C GLU A 148 38.14 -6.24 61.93
N THR A 149 38.68 -6.95 60.93
CA THR A 149 38.10 -8.04 60.12
C THR A 149 36.59 -8.02 59.80
N SER A 150 36.25 -7.99 58.50
CA SER A 150 35.59 -9.08 57.73
C SER A 150 34.93 -8.52 56.42
N PRO A 151 34.46 -9.34 55.46
CA PRO A 151 35.25 -9.74 54.31
C PRO A 151 34.77 -9.15 52.97
N LYS A 152 35.65 -9.24 51.98
CA LYS A 152 35.39 -8.98 50.55
C LYS A 152 34.14 -9.75 50.09
N SER A 153 33.05 -9.01 49.86
CA SER A 153 31.93 -9.51 49.05
C SER A 153 32.35 -9.51 47.58
N GLY A 154 32.93 -10.64 47.16
CA GLY A 154 33.04 -10.97 45.74
C GLY A 154 31.61 -11.16 45.22
N ARG A 155 31.04 -10.10 44.64
CA ARG A 155 29.76 -10.16 43.94
C ARG A 155 29.98 -10.97 42.67
N ARG A 156 29.84 -12.29 42.81
CA ARG A 156 29.78 -13.25 41.72
C ARG A 156 28.54 -12.86 40.90
N SER A 157 28.78 -12.20 39.77
CA SER A 157 27.74 -11.90 38.77
C SER A 157 27.22 -13.24 38.26
N THR A 158 26.16 -13.74 38.87
CA THR A 158 25.31 -14.76 38.27
C THR A 158 24.61 -14.06 37.12
N PHE A 159 25.27 -14.01 35.97
CA PHE A 159 24.58 -13.72 34.72
C PHE A 159 23.50 -14.80 34.56
N ASN A 160 22.23 -14.41 34.71
CA ASN A 160 21.08 -15.25 34.41
C ASN A 160 21.16 -15.61 32.92
N LEU A 161 21.71 -16.79 32.61
CA LEU A 161 21.76 -17.32 31.25
C LEU A 161 20.34 -17.52 30.68
N ASP A 162 19.36 -17.84 31.54
CA ASP A 162 17.98 -18.08 31.15
C ASP A 162 17.29 -16.77 30.69
N GLU A 163 17.47 -15.67 31.44
CA GLU A 163 16.92 -14.34 31.13
C GLU A 163 17.55 -13.72 29.86
N ALA A 164 18.84 -13.98 29.63
CA ALA A 164 19.53 -13.60 28.41
C ALA A 164 19.08 -14.41 27.17
N SER A 165 18.63 -15.65 27.37
CA SER A 165 18.11 -16.50 26.29
C SER A 165 16.67 -16.10 25.89
N GLU A 166 15.83 -15.76 26.87
CA GLU A 166 14.46 -15.28 26.65
C GLU A 166 14.42 -13.92 25.95
N THR A 167 15.29 -12.98 26.35
CA THR A 167 15.43 -11.68 25.67
C THR A 167 15.92 -11.83 24.22
N ASN A 168 16.83 -12.76 23.95
CA ASN A 168 17.27 -13.02 22.58
C ASN A 168 16.16 -13.63 21.71
N GLN A 169 15.33 -14.52 22.27
CA GLN A 169 14.15 -15.07 21.59
C GLN A 169 13.09 -14.00 21.31
N GLN A 170 12.80 -13.12 22.26
CA GLN A 170 11.86 -12.00 22.08
C GLN A 170 12.33 -11.03 21.00
N VAL A 171 13.63 -10.69 20.96
CA VAL A 171 14.20 -9.82 19.92
C VAL A 171 14.12 -10.46 18.54
N VAL A 172 14.39 -11.76 18.44
CA VAL A 172 14.27 -12.50 17.17
C VAL A 172 12.81 -12.56 16.71
N GLN A 173 11.86 -12.77 17.64
CA GLN A 173 10.44 -12.79 17.31
C GLN A 173 9.94 -11.42 16.83
N ALA A 174 10.27 -10.34 17.54
CA ALA A 174 9.90 -8.98 17.15
C ALA A 174 10.46 -8.58 15.76
N ARG A 175 11.64 -9.10 15.38
CA ARG A 175 12.19 -8.93 14.02
C ARG A 175 11.36 -9.66 12.98
N ARG A 176 11.00 -10.93 13.24
CA ARG A 176 10.15 -11.71 12.32
C ARG A 176 8.78 -11.08 12.14
N ASP A 177 8.18 -10.64 13.24
CA ASP A 177 6.90 -9.96 13.22
C ASP A 177 7.02 -8.71 12.35
N ARG A 178 8.02 -7.86 12.60
CA ARG A 178 8.29 -6.68 11.77
C ARG A 178 8.43 -6.99 10.28
N GLU A 179 9.23 -7.99 9.93
CA GLU A 179 9.42 -8.42 8.55
C GLU A 179 8.10 -8.94 7.93
N ALA A 180 7.28 -9.66 8.69
CA ALA A 180 5.97 -10.13 8.24
C ALA A 180 5.01 -8.97 7.98
N GLY A 181 4.92 -7.98 8.88
CA GLY A 181 4.06 -6.81 8.69
C GLY A 181 4.50 -5.95 7.49
N GLU A 182 5.81 -5.83 7.24
CA GLU A 182 6.32 -5.17 6.04
C GLU A 182 5.93 -5.95 4.77
N GLN A 183 6.01 -7.29 4.78
CA GLN A 183 5.59 -8.13 3.65
C GLN A 183 4.09 -8.01 3.37
N GLU A 184 3.24 -8.07 4.41
CA GLU A 184 1.78 -7.91 4.30
C GLU A 184 1.42 -6.59 3.64
N PHE A 185 2.08 -5.49 4.04
CA PHE A 185 1.88 -4.18 3.42
C PHE A 185 2.25 -4.16 1.93
N TYR A 186 3.40 -4.73 1.56
CA TYR A 186 3.82 -4.77 0.15
C TYR A 186 2.89 -5.63 -0.71
N ASP A 187 2.35 -6.72 -0.17
CA ASP A 187 1.41 -7.56 -0.89
C ASP A 187 0.05 -6.87 -1.06
N ALA A 188 -0.43 -6.14 -0.05
CA ALA A 188 -1.60 -5.27 -0.17
C ALA A 188 -1.39 -4.18 -1.23
N TYR A 189 -0.23 -3.52 -1.24
CA TYR A 189 0.09 -2.49 -2.23
C TYR A 189 0.15 -3.05 -3.66
N ARG A 190 0.74 -4.23 -3.85
CA ARG A 190 0.75 -4.93 -5.14
C ARG A 190 -0.65 -5.31 -5.59
N MET A 191 -1.49 -5.78 -4.67
CA MET A 191 -2.89 -6.12 -4.95
C MET A 191 -3.68 -4.90 -5.42
N LEU A 192 -3.50 -3.76 -4.75
CA LEU A 192 -4.12 -2.49 -5.15
C LEU A 192 -3.74 -2.09 -6.58
N GLY A 193 -2.45 -2.18 -6.94
CA GLY A 193 -2.00 -1.89 -8.30
C GLY A 193 -2.59 -2.83 -9.37
N ARG A 194 -2.75 -4.12 -9.04
CA ARG A 194 -3.43 -5.08 -9.91
C ARG A 194 -4.91 -4.73 -10.08
N LEU A 195 -5.58 -4.34 -8.99
CA LEU A 195 -7.00 -3.97 -9.00
C LEU A 195 -7.24 -2.69 -9.82
N GLN A 196 -6.36 -1.68 -9.70
CA GLN A 196 -6.40 -0.48 -10.55
C GLN A 196 -6.29 -0.85 -12.04
N THR A 197 -5.36 -1.75 -12.38
CA THR A 197 -5.20 -2.23 -13.76
C THR A 197 -6.43 -3.01 -14.23
N PHE A 198 -7.01 -3.84 -13.35
CA PHE A 198 -8.23 -4.61 -13.61
C PHE A 198 -9.41 -3.71 -13.96
N VAL A 199 -9.68 -2.68 -13.16
CA VAL A 199 -10.76 -1.70 -13.43
C VAL A 199 -10.49 -1.02 -14.78
N TRP A 200 -9.30 -0.45 -14.95
CA TRP A 200 -8.95 0.29 -16.15
C TRP A 200 -9.10 -0.51 -17.45
N ILE A 201 -8.61 -1.75 -17.50
CA ILE A 201 -8.64 -2.53 -18.74
C ILE A 201 -10.06 -3.05 -19.05
N ASN A 202 -10.86 -3.39 -18.02
CA ASN A 202 -12.24 -3.83 -18.20
C ASN A 202 -13.13 -2.67 -18.64
N THR A 203 -13.06 -1.50 -17.99
CA THR A 203 -13.78 -0.29 -18.42
C THR A 203 -13.47 0.01 -19.88
N LYS A 204 -12.19 -0.02 -20.29
CA LYS A 204 -11.81 0.14 -21.70
C LYS A 204 -12.39 -0.93 -22.63
N GLY A 205 -12.53 -2.16 -22.15
CA GLY A 205 -13.14 -3.26 -22.90
C GLY A 205 -14.61 -3.02 -23.19
N PHE A 206 -15.37 -2.64 -22.16
CA PHE A 206 -16.79 -2.30 -22.28
C PHE A 206 -17.01 -1.08 -23.21
N GLN A 207 -16.22 -0.02 -23.03
CA GLN A 207 -16.23 1.14 -23.94
C GLN A 207 -15.99 0.73 -25.39
N LYS A 208 -14.98 -0.11 -25.63
CA LYS A 208 -14.60 -0.53 -26.99
C LYS A 208 -15.61 -1.47 -27.63
N ILE A 209 -16.28 -2.32 -26.86
CA ILE A 209 -17.27 -3.24 -27.41
C ILE A 209 -18.57 -2.50 -27.74
N MET A 210 -19.00 -1.56 -26.90
CA MET A 210 -20.13 -0.67 -27.19
C MET A 210 -19.87 0.21 -28.42
N LYS A 211 -18.69 0.84 -28.49
CA LYS A 211 -18.24 1.54 -29.70
C LYS A 211 -18.27 0.68 -30.96
N LYS A 212 -18.08 -0.64 -30.83
CA LYS A 212 -18.13 -1.58 -31.96
C LYS A 212 -19.56 -1.92 -32.34
N TYR A 213 -20.45 -2.11 -31.37
CA TYR A 213 -21.88 -2.29 -31.58
C TYR A 213 -22.46 -1.12 -32.38
N ASP A 214 -22.30 0.12 -31.91
CA ASP A 214 -22.82 1.32 -32.60
C ASP A 214 -22.26 1.46 -34.02
N LYS A 215 -21.00 1.05 -34.23
CA LYS A 215 -20.41 1.05 -35.57
C LYS A 215 -21.09 0.05 -36.49
N ARG A 216 -21.40 -1.16 -36.01
CA ARG A 216 -21.99 -2.23 -36.81
C ARG A 216 -23.45 -1.97 -37.13
N GLN A 217 -24.17 -1.35 -36.20
CA GLN A 217 -25.57 -0.97 -36.37
C GLN A 217 -25.74 0.41 -37.05
N ASN A 218 -24.65 1.07 -37.48
CA ASN A 218 -24.66 2.41 -38.07
C ASN A 218 -25.33 3.49 -37.19
N LEU A 219 -25.22 3.34 -35.86
CA LEU A 219 -25.80 4.26 -34.88
C LEU A 219 -24.86 5.43 -34.54
N ARG A 220 -23.58 5.34 -34.88
CA ARG A 220 -22.59 6.37 -34.54
C ARG A 220 -22.94 7.74 -35.12
N GLY A 221 -22.90 8.77 -34.28
CA GLY A 221 -23.25 10.14 -34.66
C GLY A 221 -24.74 10.35 -34.90
N THR A 222 -25.58 9.34 -34.65
CA THR A 222 -27.03 9.46 -34.65
C THR A 222 -27.54 9.73 -33.23
N PRO A 223 -28.77 10.24 -33.06
CA PRO A 223 -29.40 10.36 -31.74
C PRO A 223 -29.58 9.03 -31.00
N ASN A 224 -29.50 7.90 -31.72
CA ASN A 224 -29.67 6.56 -31.18
C ASN A 224 -28.33 5.88 -30.82
N GLU A 225 -27.21 6.64 -30.79
CA GLU A 225 -25.92 6.11 -30.36
C GLU A 225 -25.97 5.74 -28.87
N LEU A 226 -25.69 4.48 -28.54
CA LEU A 226 -25.84 3.98 -27.16
C LEU A 226 -24.55 4.15 -26.34
N CYS A 227 -23.39 4.18 -26.99
CA CYS A 227 -22.12 4.25 -26.28
C CYS A 227 -21.98 5.46 -25.34
N PRO A 228 -22.33 6.72 -25.72
CA PRO A 228 -22.15 7.85 -24.82
C PRO A 228 -22.88 7.71 -23.49
N GLU A 229 -24.13 7.25 -23.53
CA GLU A 229 -24.95 7.01 -22.34
C GLU A 229 -24.40 5.85 -21.50
N PHE A 230 -23.95 4.78 -22.17
CA PHE A 230 -23.28 3.67 -21.50
C PHE A 230 -21.97 4.10 -20.83
N GLU A 231 -21.15 4.92 -21.47
CA GLU A 231 -19.89 5.44 -20.90
C GLU A 231 -20.13 6.32 -19.68
N ALA A 232 -21.26 7.03 -19.61
CA ALA A 232 -21.64 7.81 -18.44
C ALA A 232 -22.09 6.97 -17.24
N ARG A 233 -22.38 5.68 -17.45
CA ARG A 233 -22.85 4.75 -16.41
C ARG A 233 -21.79 3.78 -15.90
N LEU A 234 -20.61 3.74 -16.52
CA LEU A 234 -19.45 2.94 -16.07
C LEU A 234 -18.70 3.63 -14.93
#